data_AF-A0A7J7MNA3-F1
#
_entry.id   AF-A0A7J7MNA3-F1
#
_cell.length_a   1.000
_cell.length_b   1.000
_cell.length_c   1.000
_cell.angle_alpha   90.00
_cell.angle_beta   90.00
_cell.angle_gamma   90.00
#
_symmetry.space_group_name_H-M   'P 1'
#
loop_
_entity.id
_entity.type
_entity.pdbx_description
1 polymer ?
#
loop_
_entity_poly.entity_id
_entity_poly.type
_entity_poly.pdbx_seq_one_letter_code
_entity_poly.pdbx_strand_id
1 'polypeptide(L)'
;MECMAQEPVLFEDILCQMVDMIGPEKECQLTLRDFKVCKLSGNVFNILFNLNKFMAFESRDPFLIRQEREDPTLTEWDRFAHREYIRLSMEEDDNASNGSVEAWDESLEAPF
;
A
#
# COMPACT_ATOMS: atom_id res chain seq x y z
N MET A 1 -11.94 6.96 -21.62
CA MET A 1 -11.94 6.17 -20.38
C MET A 1 -11.47 4.80 -20.80
N GLU A 2 -10.17 4.53 -20.63
CA GLU A 2 -9.67 3.17 -20.82
C GLU A 2 -10.42 2.30 -19.82
N CYS A 3 -11.10 1.27 -20.33
CA CYS A 3 -11.75 0.29 -19.49
C CYS A 3 -10.61 -0.42 -18.75
N MET A 4 -10.35 -0.01 -17.51
CA MET A 4 -9.50 -0.79 -16.61
C MET A 4 -10.10 -2.18 -16.64
N ALA A 5 -9.30 -3.21 -16.93
CA ALA A 5 -9.76 -4.59 -17.14
C ALA A 5 -10.26 -5.25 -15.82
N GLN A 6 -11.05 -4.51 -15.05
CA GLN A 6 -11.63 -4.87 -13.79
C GLN A 6 -13.11 -5.19 -13.97
N GLU A 7 -13.55 -6.15 -13.18
CA GLU A 7 -14.94 -6.55 -13.13
C GLU A 7 -15.79 -5.39 -12.55
N PRO A 8 -16.94 -5.07 -13.18
CA PRO A 8 -17.82 -4.04 -12.65
C PRO A 8 -18.40 -4.46 -11.31
N VAL A 9 -18.36 -3.55 -10.32
CA VAL A 9 -19.00 -3.74 -9.02
C VAL A 9 -20.47 -3.31 -9.10
N LEU A 10 -21.36 -4.03 -8.44
CA LEU A 10 -22.77 -3.68 -8.39
C LEU A 10 -22.97 -2.38 -7.59
N PHE A 11 -23.94 -1.56 -8.00
CA PHE A 11 -24.25 -0.33 -7.30
C PHE A 11 -24.68 -0.58 -5.85
N GLU A 12 -25.39 -1.67 -5.58
CA GLU A 12 -25.86 -2.05 -4.24
C GLU A 12 -24.69 -2.29 -3.28
N ASP A 13 -23.62 -2.94 -3.77
CA ASP A 13 -22.40 -3.19 -2.99
C ASP A 13 -21.65 -1.89 -2.70
N ILE A 14 -21.53 -1.01 -3.70
CA ILE A 14 -20.92 0.32 -3.55
C ILE A 14 -21.72 1.18 -2.56
N LEU A 15 -23.06 1.16 -2.66
CA LEU A 15 -23.93 1.88 -1.74
C LEU A 15 -23.76 1.38 -0.31
N CYS A 16 -23.72 0.05 -0.12
CA CYS A 16 -23.48 -0.57 1.18
C CYS A 16 -22.13 -0.10 1.76
N GLN A 17 -21.06 -0.19 0.98
CA GLN A 17 -19.73 0.29 1.36
C GLN A 17 -19.73 1.77 1.74
N MET A 18 -20.41 2.62 0.97
CA MET A 18 -20.52 4.06 1.27
C MET A 18 -21.27 4.30 2.58
N VAL A 19 -22.36 3.58 2.83
CA VAL A 19 -23.14 3.70 4.07
C VAL A 19 -22.32 3.26 5.27
N ASP A 20 -21.60 2.14 5.18
CA ASP A 20 -20.71 1.65 6.23
C ASP A 20 -19.57 2.63 6.54
N MET A 21 -19.00 3.26 5.51
CA MET A 21 -17.96 4.27 5.67
C MET A 21 -18.47 5.54 6.36
N ILE A 22 -19.68 5.98 6.03
CA ILE A 22 -20.27 7.21 6.57
C ILE A 22 -20.80 6.99 8.00
N GLY A 23 -21.44 5.85 8.25
CA GLY A 23 -22.15 5.56 9.50
C GLY A 23 -23.23 6.62 9.80
N PRO A 24 -24.22 6.82 8.92
CA PRO A 24 -25.20 7.90 9.07
C PRO A 24 -26.04 7.74 10.33
N GLU A 25 -26.43 8.86 10.94
CA GLU A 25 -27.26 8.87 12.15
C GLU A 25 -28.67 8.28 11.91
N LYS A 26 -29.18 8.40 10.68
CA LYS A 26 -30.46 7.84 10.25
C LYS A 26 -30.25 6.92 9.06
N GLU A 27 -30.84 5.73 9.15
CA GLU A 27 -30.80 4.77 8.04
C GLU A 27 -31.36 5.40 6.75
N CYS A 28 -30.73 5.08 5.62
CA CYS A 28 -31.12 5.52 4.28
C CYS A 28 -31.12 7.05 4.07
N GLN A 29 -30.55 7.83 4.98
CA GLN A 29 -30.43 9.29 4.83
C GLN A 29 -28.99 9.74 5.06
N LEU A 30 -28.38 10.30 4.02
CA LEU A 30 -27.06 10.91 4.10
C LEU A 30 -27.21 12.43 4.18
N THR A 31 -26.71 13.04 5.25
CA THR A 31 -26.72 14.49 5.45
C THR A 31 -25.31 15.07 5.42
N LEU A 32 -25.21 16.38 5.21
CA LEU A 32 -23.93 17.08 5.30
C LEU A 32 -23.26 16.91 6.68
N ARG A 33 -24.06 16.76 7.75
CA ARG A 33 -23.53 16.51 9.10
C ARG A 33 -22.77 15.19 9.14
N ASP A 34 -23.32 14.14 8.55
CA ASP A 34 -22.68 12.81 8.52
C ASP A 34 -21.34 12.89 7.80
N PHE A 35 -21.28 13.58 6.65
CA PHE A 35 -20.02 13.79 5.93
C PHE A 35 -19.02 14.68 6.67
N LYS A 36 -19.46 15.62 7.51
CA LYS A 36 -18.55 16.46 8.30
C LYS A 36 -17.94 15.72 9.48
N VAL A 37 -18.64 14.73 10.04
CA VAL A 37 -18.16 13.94 11.18
C VAL A 37 -17.38 12.70 10.73
N CYS A 38 -17.73 12.12 9.57
CA CYS A 38 -17.04 10.99 8.98
C CYS A 38 -15.61 11.37 8.55
N LYS A 39 -14.62 10.61 9.02
CA LYS A 39 -13.20 10.79 8.66
C LYS A 39 -12.87 10.31 7.24
N LEU A 40 -13.78 9.56 6.63
CA LEU A 40 -13.61 8.90 5.32
C LEU A 40 -14.39 9.60 4.20
N SER A 41 -14.98 10.77 4.44
CA SER A 41 -15.79 11.49 3.44
C SER A 41 -15.05 11.77 2.14
N GLY A 42 -13.75 12.06 2.21
CA GLY A 42 -12.92 12.22 1.02
C GLY A 42 -12.88 10.98 0.14
N ASN A 43 -12.87 9.78 0.74
CA ASN A 43 -12.89 8.52 0.00
C ASN A 43 -14.26 8.29 -0.64
N VAL A 44 -15.36 8.60 0.05
CA VAL A 44 -16.71 8.51 -0.52
C VAL A 44 -16.86 9.40 -1.75
N PHE A 45 -16.32 10.62 -1.70
CA PHE A 45 -16.32 11.50 -2.86
C PHE A 45 -15.47 10.98 -4.03
N ASN A 46 -14.35 10.30 -3.73
CA ASN A 46 -13.57 9.65 -4.77
C ASN A 46 -14.34 8.52 -5.47
N ILE A 47 -15.12 7.72 -4.72
CA ILE A 47 -16.01 6.68 -5.29
C ILE A 47 -16.95 7.30 -6.34
N LEU A 48 -17.55 8.46 -6.04
CA LEU A 48 -18.56 9.08 -6.89
C LEU A 48 -17.99 9.78 -8.13
N PHE A 49 -16.81 10.42 -8.03
CA PHE A 49 -16.34 11.30 -9.12
C PHE A 49 -14.82 11.39 -9.30
N ASN A 50 -14.01 10.62 -8.57
CA ASN A 50 -12.55 10.59 -8.77
C ASN A 50 -12.05 9.14 -8.85
N LEU A 51 -12.23 8.54 -10.03
CA LEU A 51 -11.85 7.17 -10.29
C LEU A 51 -10.37 6.89 -9.98
N ASN A 52 -9.45 7.78 -10.36
CA ASN A 52 -8.02 7.56 -10.10
C ASN A 52 -7.70 7.43 -8.62
N LYS A 53 -8.28 8.31 -7.77
CA LYS A 53 -8.07 8.24 -6.32
C LYS A 53 -8.80 7.07 -5.67
N PHE A 54 -9.99 6.74 -6.18
CA PHE A 54 -10.72 5.55 -5.74
C PHE A 54 -9.90 4.28 -6.02
N MET A 55 -9.37 4.14 -7.23
CA MET A 55 -8.55 3.00 -7.62
C MET A 55 -7.28 2.85 -6.78
N ALA A 56 -6.57 3.95 -6.54
CA ALA A 56 -5.38 3.94 -5.69
C ALA A 56 -5.72 3.56 -4.23
N PHE A 57 -6.94 3.83 -3.76
CA PHE A 57 -7.41 3.45 -2.43
C PHE A 57 -7.80 1.97 -2.35
N GLU A 58 -8.50 1.46 -3.37
CA GLU A 58 -8.93 0.06 -3.47
C GLU A 58 -7.77 -0.91 -3.74
N SER A 59 -6.73 -0.46 -4.44
CA SER A 59 -5.55 -1.29 -4.73
C SER A 59 -4.53 -1.37 -3.59
N ARG A 60 -4.85 -0.81 -2.41
CA ARG A 60 -3.95 -0.87 -1.24
C ARG A 60 -3.81 -2.31 -0.76
N ASP A 61 -2.56 -2.69 -0.50
CA ASP A 61 -2.21 -4.02 -0.02
C ASP A 61 -2.83 -4.31 1.35
N PRO A 62 -3.72 -5.33 1.47
CA PRO A 62 -4.32 -5.71 2.76
C PRO A 62 -3.28 -6.10 3.82
N PHE A 63 -2.12 -6.61 3.42
CA PHE A 63 -1.04 -6.96 4.35
C PHE A 63 -0.47 -5.70 5.01
N LEU A 64 -0.19 -4.66 4.23
CA LEU A 64 0.29 -3.37 4.75
C LEU A 64 -0.73 -2.72 5.70
N ILE A 65 -2.01 -2.75 5.34
CA ILE A 65 -3.07 -2.19 6.18
C ILE A 65 -3.14 -2.89 7.55
N ARG A 66 -2.94 -4.23 7.58
CA ARG A 66 -2.91 -4.99 8.83
C ARG A 66 -1.69 -4.63 9.67
N GLN A 67 -0.51 -4.58 9.05
CA GLN A 67 0.73 -4.19 9.72
C GLN A 67 0.64 -2.78 10.32
N GLU A 68 0.02 -1.83 9.62
CA GLU A 68 -0.26 -0.48 10.15
C GLU A 68 -1.14 -0.49 11.40
N ARG A 69 -2.13 -1.39 11.45
CA ARG A 69 -3.06 -1.51 12.59
C ARG A 69 -2.48 -2.26 13.78
N GLU A 70 -1.60 -3.23 13.54
CA GLU A 70 -1.00 -4.05 14.59
C GLU A 70 0.03 -3.29 15.42
N ASP A 71 0.77 -2.36 14.81
CA ASP A 71 1.71 -1.51 15.52
C ASP A 71 1.44 -0.01 15.23
N PRO A 72 0.48 0.60 15.93
CA PRO A 72 0.14 2.01 15.74
C PRO A 72 1.22 2.97 16.27
N THR A 73 2.26 2.47 16.93
CA THR A 73 3.35 3.31 17.47
C THR A 73 4.41 3.66 16.44
N LEU A 74 4.52 2.85 15.38
CA LEU A 74 5.43 3.12 14.26
C LEU A 74 4.89 4.24 13.37
N THR A 75 5.77 5.16 13.01
CA THR A 75 5.45 6.20 12.02
C THR A 75 5.42 5.63 10.61
N GLU A 76 4.86 6.38 9.65
CA GLU A 76 4.93 6.02 8.23
C GLU A 76 6.38 5.90 7.75
N TRP A 77 7.28 6.74 8.27
CA TRP A 77 8.71 6.69 7.97
C TRP A 77 9.36 5.40 8.48
N ASP A 78 9.03 4.96 9.69
CA ASP A 78 9.59 3.72 10.26
C ASP A 78 9.20 2.50 9.41
N ARG A 79 7.95 2.46 8.95
CA ARG A 79 7.45 1.39 8.07
C ARG A 79 8.12 1.41 6.71
N PHE A 80 8.25 2.59 6.11
CA PHE A 80 8.95 2.77 4.84
C PHE A 80 10.42 2.33 4.95
N ALA A 81 11.14 2.84 5.94
CA ALA A 81 12.54 2.52 6.17
C ALA A 81 12.76 1.01 6.38
N HIS A 82 11.89 0.34 7.14
CA HIS A 82 11.95 -1.11 7.33
C HIS A 82 11.77 -1.89 6.03
N ARG A 83 10.77 -1.55 5.22
CA ARG A 83 10.54 -2.19 3.91
C ARG A 83 11.71 -1.99 2.97
N GLU A 84 12.22 -0.77 2.87
CA GLU A 84 13.37 -0.45 2.00
C GLU A 84 14.64 -1.14 2.46
N TYR A 85 14.87 -1.25 3.78
CA TYR A 85 16.01 -1.98 4.32
C TYR A 85 15.97 -3.46 3.92
N ILE A 86 14.81 -4.12 4.05
CA ILE A 86 14.64 -5.52 3.62
C ILE A 86 14.92 -5.65 2.11
N ARG A 87 14.31 -4.78 1.28
CA ARG A 87 14.51 -4.79 -0.17
C ARG A 87 15.98 -4.65 -0.55
N LEU A 88 16.68 -3.68 0.03
CA LEU A 88 18.10 -3.45 -0.22
C LEU A 88 18.97 -4.61 0.25
N SER A 89 18.67 -5.20 1.42
CA SER A 89 19.43 -6.35 1.93
C SER A 89 19.32 -7.59 1.03
N MET A 90 18.17 -7.81 0.38
CA MET A 90 17.99 -8.88 -0.61
C MET A 90 18.77 -8.62 -1.90
N GLU A 91 18.93 -7.36 -2.30
CA GLU A 91 19.71 -6.97 -3.50
C GLU A 91 21.22 -7.12 -3.29
N GLU A 92 21.72 -7.01 -2.04
CA GLU A 92 23.13 -7.23 -1.69
C GLU A 92 23.52 -8.72 -1.69
N ASP A 93 22.63 -9.61 -1.23
CA ASP A 93 22.87 -11.06 -1.21
C ASP A 93 22.92 -11.68 -2.62
N ASP A 94 22.07 -11.21 -3.55
CA ASP A 94 22.11 -11.64 -4.95
C ASP A 94 23.40 -11.22 -5.67
N ASN A 95 23.98 -10.07 -5.31
CA ASN A 95 25.26 -9.61 -5.84
C ASN A 95 26.46 -10.35 -5.20
N ALA A 96 26.32 -10.84 -3.97
CA ALA A 96 27.34 -11.68 -3.31
C ALA A 96 27.42 -13.09 -3.91
N SER A 97 26.29 -13.66 -4.36
CA SER A 97 26.27 -14.98 -5.01
C SER A 97 26.86 -14.98 -6.43
N ASN A 98 26.93 -13.82 -7.10
CA ASN A 98 27.51 -13.69 -8.44
C ASN A 98 28.95 -13.11 -8.44
N GLY A 99 29.51 -12.80 -7.26
CA GLY A 99 30.78 -12.08 -7.12
C GLY A 99 31.97 -12.87 -6.56
N SER A 100 31.90 -14.20 -6.44
CA SER A 100 32.95 -14.98 -5.75
C SER A 100 33.72 -15.95 -6.68
N VAL A 101 34.41 -15.43 -7.69
CA VAL A 101 35.63 -16.07 -8.25
C VAL A 101 36.54 -14.96 -8.77
N GLU A 102 37.25 -14.23 -7.90
CA GLU A 102 38.52 -13.53 -8.25
C GLU A 102 39.05 -12.76 -7.03
N ALA A 103 39.81 -13.46 -6.20
CA ALA A 103 40.75 -13.00 -5.15
C ALA A 103 40.77 -14.18 -4.17
N TRP A 104 41.79 -15.01 -4.04
CA TRP A 104 43.20 -14.71 -3.84
C TRP A 104 44.00 -15.95 -4.26
N ASP A 105 44.93 -15.83 -5.21
CA ASP A 105 46.06 -16.77 -5.30
C ASP A 105 47.35 -15.95 -5.41
N GLU A 106 47.80 -15.55 -4.22
CA GLU A 106 49.19 -15.58 -3.76
C GLU A 106 50.28 -15.16 -4.75
N SER A 107 50.54 -13.85 -4.79
CA SER A 107 51.84 -13.30 -5.18
C SER A 107 52.92 -13.66 -4.16
N LEU A 108 53.47 -14.88 -4.19
CA LEU A 108 54.71 -15.22 -3.49
C LEU A 108 55.49 -16.31 -4.27
N GLU A 109 56.25 -15.90 -5.28
CA GLU A 109 57.71 -16.12 -5.32
C GLU A 109 58.33 -15.57 -6.61
N ALA A 110 59.37 -14.75 -6.42
CA ALA A 110 60.43 -14.48 -7.38
C ALA A 110 61.72 -14.29 -6.56
N PRO A 111 62.92 -14.33 -7.14
CA PRO A 111 63.47 -15.23 -8.16
C PRO A 111 64.83 -15.80 -7.72
N PHE A 112 65.20 -17.05 -8.07
CA PHE A 112 66.60 -17.48 -8.29
C PHE A 112 66.64 -18.68 -9.25
#